data_AF-C7HB19-F1
#
_entry.id   AF-C7HB19-F1
#
_cell.length_a   1.000
_cell.length_b   1.000
_cell.length_c   1.000
_cell.angle_alpha   90.00
_cell.angle_beta   90.00
_cell.angle_gamma   90.00
#
_symmetry.space_group_name_H-M   'P 1'
#
loop_
_entity.id
_entity.type
_entity.pdbx_description
1 polymer ?
#
loop_
_entity_poly.entity_id
_entity_poly.type
_entity_poly.pdbx_seq_one_letter_code
_entity_poly.pdbx_strand_id
1 'polypeptide(L)'
;MSENARQEVVTQKPRMAICYDFDKTLSPDDMQSFTLIPSLGMRPEDFWPESNQLAKDNLMDNNLAWMYQLVVKSKALRKPLSRSYFN
;
A
#
# COMPACT_ATOMS: atom_id res chain seq x y z
N MET A 1 -41.78 20.57 -9.14
CA MET A 1 -41.10 19.28 -9.42
C MET A 1 -39.63 19.25 -8.98
N SER A 2 -38.96 20.38 -8.68
CA SER A 2 -37.53 20.40 -8.31
C SER A 2 -37.23 20.32 -6.81
N GLU A 3 -38.08 20.89 -5.94
CA GLU A 3 -37.90 20.81 -4.47
C GLU A 3 -37.96 19.37 -3.93
N ASN A 4 -38.96 18.59 -4.35
CA ASN A 4 -39.18 17.23 -3.81
C ASN A 4 -37.99 16.29 -4.12
N ALA A 5 -37.40 16.41 -5.31
CA ALA A 5 -36.23 15.61 -5.69
C ALA A 5 -34.98 15.99 -4.87
N ARG A 6 -34.82 17.27 -4.51
CA ARG A 6 -33.74 17.72 -3.62
C ARG A 6 -33.95 17.23 -2.18
N GLN A 7 -35.19 17.21 -1.70
CA GLN A 7 -35.53 16.69 -0.37
C GLN A 7 -35.28 15.18 -0.25
N GLU A 8 -35.59 14.38 -1.27
CA GLU A 8 -35.30 12.93 -1.26
C GLU A 8 -33.80 12.63 -1.15
N VAL A 9 -32.94 13.35 -1.88
CA VAL A 9 -31.47 13.15 -1.85
C VAL A 9 -30.87 13.46 -0.47
N VAL A 10 -31.40 14.46 0.24
CA VAL A 10 -30.91 14.85 1.58
C VAL A 10 -31.35 13.87 2.66
N THR A 11 -32.44 13.12 2.45
CA THR A 11 -32.96 12.14 3.43
C THR A 11 -32.35 10.74 3.32
N GLN A 12 -31.65 10.42 2.22
CA GLN A 12 -31.00 9.11 2.09
C GLN A 12 -29.71 9.04 2.89
N LYS A 13 -29.58 8.01 3.73
CA LYS A 13 -28.32 7.70 4.40
C LYS A 13 -27.23 7.46 3.34
N PRO A 14 -26.06 8.09 3.43
CA PRO A 14 -24.96 7.86 2.50
C PRO A 14 -24.64 6.36 2.42
N ARG A 15 -24.63 5.80 1.21
CA ARG A 15 -24.17 4.44 0.97
C ARG A 15 -22.65 4.48 0.82
N MET A 16 -21.93 3.83 1.73
CA MET A 16 -20.48 3.73 1.73
C MET A 16 -20.04 2.29 1.46
N ALA A 17 -19.01 2.13 0.63
CA ALA A 17 -18.28 0.89 0.46
C ALA A 17 -16.80 1.14 0.79
N ILE A 18 -16.15 0.14 1.40
CA ILE A 18 -14.70 0.16 1.64
C ILE A 18 -14.09 -0.84 0.65
N CYS A 19 -13.24 -0.34 -0.25
CA CYS A 19 -12.46 -1.17 -1.15
C CYS A 19 -11.03 -1.24 -0.61
N TYR A 20 -10.52 -2.45 -0.40
CA TYR A 20 -9.13 -2.72 -0.05
C TYR A 20 -8.47 -3.42 -1.22
N ASP A 21 -7.29 -2.96 -1.60
CA ASP A 21 -6.48 -3.57 -2.64
C ASP A 21 -5.15 -4.02 -2.05
N PHE A 22 -4.58 -5.08 -2.61
CA PHE A 22 -3.25 -5.56 -2.25
C PHE A 22 -2.39 -5.76 -3.50
N ASP A 23 -2.96 -6.33 -4.55
CA ASP A 23 -2.29 -6.85 -5.74
C ASP A 23 -2.53 -5.99 -7.00
N LYS A 24 -2.65 -4.67 -6.83
CA LYS A 24 -2.84 -3.67 -7.90
C LYS A 24 -4.12 -3.87 -8.71
N THR A 25 -5.12 -4.55 -8.15
CA THR A 25 -6.39 -4.77 -8.84
C THR A 25 -7.17 -3.46 -9.00
N LEU A 26 -7.10 -2.58 -7.99
CA LEU A 26 -7.82 -1.31 -7.93
C LEU A 26 -6.90 -0.09 -7.82
N SER A 27 -5.65 -0.30 -7.43
CA SER A 27 -4.63 0.72 -7.23
C SER A 27 -3.67 0.80 -8.42
N PRO A 28 -3.11 1.99 -8.72
CA PRO A 28 -2.22 2.16 -9.86
C PRO A 28 -0.83 1.53 -9.67
N ASP A 29 -0.47 1.13 -8.43
CA ASP A 29 0.80 0.50 -8.09
C ASP A 29 0.68 -0.34 -6.81
N ASP A 30 1.75 -1.05 -6.39
CA ASP A 30 1.78 -1.79 -5.13
C ASP A 30 1.41 -0.88 -3.97
N MET A 31 0.49 -1.33 -3.10
CA MET A 31 0.05 -0.52 -1.96
C MET A 31 1.21 -0.11 -1.03
N GLN A 32 2.30 -0.87 -1.03
CA GLN A 32 3.50 -0.56 -0.25
C GLN A 32 4.31 0.61 -0.83
N SER A 33 4.18 0.91 -2.13
CA SER A 33 4.85 2.03 -2.80
C SER A 33 4.37 3.39 -2.30
N PHE A 34 3.10 3.51 -1.87
CA PHE A 34 2.51 4.82 -1.53
C PHE A 34 2.99 5.36 -0.19
N THR A 35 3.00 4.54 0.85
CA THR A 35 3.23 5.01 2.23
C THR A 35 4.30 4.22 2.97
N LEU A 36 4.27 2.89 2.90
CA LEU A 36 5.16 2.03 3.69
C LEU A 36 6.64 2.17 3.31
N ILE A 37 6.97 2.01 2.03
CA ILE A 37 8.35 2.12 1.53
C ILE A 37 8.89 3.56 1.74
N PRO A 38 8.15 4.62 1.35
CA PRO A 38 8.55 6.00 1.64
C PRO A 38 8.70 6.33 3.13
N SER A 39 7.86 5.80 4.02
CA SER A 39 7.94 6.05 5.47
C SER A 39 9.26 5.56 6.09
N LEU A 40 9.86 4.52 5.52
CA LEU A 40 11.20 4.07 5.92
C LEU A 40 12.32 4.96 5.36
N GLY A 41 12.02 5.89 4.45
CA GLY A 41 12.97 6.78 3.80
C GLY A 41 13.59 6.17 2.53
N MET A 42 12.87 5.26 1.88
CA MET A 42 13.31 4.57 0.67
C MET A 42 12.42 4.98 -0.49
N ARG A 43 12.96 4.92 -1.71
CA ARG A 43 12.18 5.17 -2.91
C ARG A 43 11.70 3.84 -3.51
N PRO A 44 10.41 3.70 -3.87
CA PRO A 44 9.91 2.48 -4.49
C PRO A 44 10.68 2.05 -5.74
N GLU A 45 11.12 3.02 -6.56
CA GLU A 45 11.92 2.78 -7.76
C GLU A 45 13.29 2.13 -7.50
N ASP A 46 13.84 2.29 -6.30
CA ASP A 46 15.08 1.61 -5.90
C ASP A 46 14.78 0.27 -5.21
N PHE A 47 13.69 0.23 -4.42
CA PHE A 47 13.35 -0.91 -3.58
C PHE A 47 12.88 -2.13 -4.39
N TRP A 48 12.00 -1.93 -5.38
CA TRP A 48 11.42 -3.03 -6.14
C TRP A 48 12.44 -3.78 -7.01
N PRO A 49 13.34 -3.11 -7.76
CA PRO A 49 14.38 -3.81 -8.50
C PRO A 49 15.28 -4.67 -7.60
N GLU A 50 15.68 -4.14 -6.44
CA GLU A 50 16.50 -4.87 -5.46
C GLU A 50 15.77 -6.10 -4.93
N SER A 51 14.50 -5.96 -4.54
CA SER A 51 13.69 -7.06 -4.03
C SER A 51 13.44 -8.14 -5.09
N ASN A 52 13.15 -7.73 -6.33
CA ASN A 52 12.92 -8.65 -7.44
C ASN A 52 14.21 -9.40 -7.81
N GLN A 53 15.36 -8.75 -7.71
CA GLN A 53 16.65 -9.41 -7.91
C GLN A 53 16.96 -10.40 -6.78
N LEU A 54 16.73 -10.00 -5.53
CA LEU A 54 16.84 -10.88 -4.37
C LEU A 54 15.98 -12.14 -4.51
N ALA A 55 14.75 -11.99 -5.00
CA ALA A 55 13.84 -13.10 -5.25
C ALA A 55 14.40 -14.07 -6.29
N LYS A 56 14.88 -13.54 -7.42
CA LYS A 56 15.47 -14.34 -8.51
C LYS A 56 16.72 -15.10 -8.07
N ASP A 57 17.65 -14.41 -7.41
CA ASP A 57 18.94 -14.97 -7.02
C ASP A 57 18.80 -16.09 -5.99
N ASN A 58 17.73 -16.06 -5.20
CA ASN A 58 17.50 -16.99 -4.09
C ASN A 58 16.29 -17.91 -4.30
N LEU A 59 15.69 -17.90 -5.49
CA LEU A 59 14.48 -18.67 -5.83
C LEU A 59 13.33 -18.45 -4.83
N MET A 60 13.15 -17.22 -4.37
CA MET A 60 12.09 -16.84 -3.44
C MET A 60 10.82 -16.43 -4.20
N ASP A 61 9.68 -16.57 -3.53
CA ASP A 61 8.46 -15.86 -3.92
C ASP A 61 8.65 -14.33 -3.77
N ASN A 62 8.12 -13.56 -4.73
CA ASN A 62 8.29 -12.11 -4.75
C ASN A 62 7.68 -11.43 -3.51
N ASN A 63 6.53 -11.92 -3.01
CA ASN A 63 5.90 -11.36 -1.83
C ASN A 63 6.77 -11.57 -0.58
N LEU A 64 7.26 -12.78 -0.41
CA LEU A 64 8.15 -13.11 0.70
C LEU A 64 9.49 -12.38 0.60
N ALA A 65 10.03 -12.20 -0.61
CA ALA A 65 11.27 -11.47 -0.83
C ALA A 65 11.18 -10.01 -0.39
N TRP A 66 10.14 -9.28 -0.81
CA TRP A 66 10.01 -7.87 -0.43
C TRP A 66 9.73 -7.71 1.07
N MET A 67 8.93 -8.60 1.66
CA MET A 67 8.67 -8.59 3.10
C MET A 67 9.96 -8.82 3.90
N TYR A 68 10.76 -9.80 3.49
CA TYR A 68 12.06 -10.06 4.10
C TYR A 68 13.00 -8.86 3.97
N GLN A 69 13.13 -8.31 2.75
CA GLN A 69 13.96 -7.13 2.49
C GLN A 69 13.52 -5.93 3.34
N LEU A 70 12.21 -5.70 3.48
CA LEU A 70 11.67 -4.63 4.30
C LEU A 70 12.10 -4.78 5.78
N VAL A 71 12.02 -6.00 6.34
CA VAL A 71 12.47 -6.30 7.70
C VAL A 71 13.97 -6.06 7.86
N VAL A 72 14.78 -6.50 6.88
CA VAL A 72 16.24 -6.30 6.90
C VAL A 72 16.58 -4.80 6.88
N LYS A 73 15.98 -4.04 5.95
CA LYS A 73 16.23 -2.59 5.83
C LYS A 73 15.71 -1.81 7.04
N SER A 74 14.55 -2.17 7.59
CA SER A 74 14.03 -1.60 8.84
C SER A 74 15.03 -1.74 9.99
N LYS A 75 15.61 -2.94 10.17
CA LYS A 75 16.64 -3.19 11.19
C LYS A 75 17.91 -2.38 10.92
N ALA A 76 18.39 -2.35 9.68
CA ALA A 76 19.60 -1.61 9.31
C ALA A 76 19.46 -0.10 9.54
N LEU A 77 18.28 0.47 9.22
CA LEU A 77 17.96 1.88 9.41
C LEU A 77 17.58 2.24 10.86
N ARG A 78 17.44 1.24 11.74
CA ARG A 78 16.90 1.39 13.10
C ARG A 78 15.54 2.10 13.13
N LYS A 79 14.72 1.86 12.11
CA LYS A 79 13.35 2.38 12.02
C LYS A 79 12.38 1.23 12.22
N PRO A 80 11.48 1.24 13.22
CA PRO A 80 10.54 0.16 13.45
C PRO A 80 9.52 0.09 12.31
N LEU A 81 9.01 -1.10 11.98
CA LEU A 81 7.80 -1.23 11.16
C LEU A 81 6.59 -0.91 12.04
N SER A 82 5.96 0.24 11.78
CA SER A 82 4.93 0.83 12.63
C SER A 82 3.61 0.98 11.88
N ARG A 83 2.49 0.84 12.60
CA ARG A 83 1.16 1.17 12.06
C ARG A 83 1.06 2.62 11.58
N SER A 84 1.87 3.52 12.15
CA SER A 84 1.90 4.93 11.76
C SER A 84 2.37 5.17 10.32
N TYR A 85 2.96 4.17 9.66
CA TYR A 85 3.43 4.28 8.27
C TYR A 85 2.32 4.07 7.23
N PHE A 86 1.09 3.78 7.67
CA PHE A 86 -0.05 3.52 6.81
C PHE A 86 -1.12 4.61 6.88
N ASN A 87 -0.80 5.77 7.47
CA ASN A 87 -1.70 6.90 7.66
C ASN A 87 -1.42 8.01 6.64
#